data_AF-A0A1I8IZP7-F1
#
_entry.id   AF-A0A1I8IZP7-F1
#
_cell.length_a   1.000
_cell.length_b   1.000
_cell.length_c   1.000
_cell.angle_alpha   90.00
_cell.angle_beta   90.00
_cell.angle_gamma   90.00
#
_symmetry.space_group_name_H-M   'P 1'
#
loop_
_entity.id
_entity.type
_entity.pdbx_description
1 polymer ?
#
loop_
_entity_poly.entity_id
_entity_poly.type
_entity_poly.pdbx_seq_one_letter_code
_entity_poly.pdbx_strand_id
1 'polypeptide(L)'
;MAMDPAVGILEPPPEFWNSAQSPNSMHPQQLIKGLANDPGSNSCFLNSAVQLLWHQELFQTGLNQLTSHLCSGHRSCVFCALKVVFTQLRFSDRPTLDAGVLRSALAAQFSDRFQLGEMDDSAECLEQILGRLHFHLVRQQQPQQQCTAGHCITHRRFGMDIQEERACPRCGFVQPGPRFTQLTHYASAVRCSPSSGTWASAGPTPVLMCSARFKKSGRSGRSESVSEMRRQRRRRLFVTSSETVV
;
A
#
# COMPACT_ATOMS: atom_id res chain seq x y z
N MET A 1 44.21 -32.01 -47.74
CA MET A 1 42.93 -31.83 -47.02
C MET A 1 42.27 -30.57 -47.57
N ALA A 2 41.07 -30.73 -48.11
CA ALA A 2 39.96 -29.78 -48.36
C ALA A 2 40.16 -28.28 -48.64
N MET A 3 39.61 -27.88 -49.80
CA MET A 3 38.85 -26.67 -50.24
C MET A 3 38.52 -25.52 -49.24
N ASP A 4 38.86 -24.27 -49.65
CA ASP A 4 38.12 -22.97 -49.76
C ASP A 4 36.83 -22.65 -48.95
N PRO A 5 36.29 -21.40 -48.92
CA PRO A 5 36.79 -20.05 -48.54
C PRO A 5 35.79 -19.31 -47.58
N ALA A 6 35.95 -18.00 -47.30
CA ALA A 6 34.88 -16.96 -47.21
C ALA A 6 34.99 -15.90 -46.09
N VAL A 7 34.98 -14.63 -46.54
CA VAL A 7 34.26 -13.44 -46.03
C VAL A 7 34.78 -12.73 -44.78
N GLY A 8 35.24 -11.49 -45.01
CA GLY A 8 35.54 -10.50 -43.97
C GLY A 8 34.33 -9.70 -43.51
N ILE A 9 34.41 -9.23 -42.26
CA ILE A 9 33.63 -8.10 -41.73
C ILE A 9 34.60 -7.26 -40.88
N LEU A 10 34.71 -5.99 -41.23
CA LEU A 10 35.45 -4.92 -40.56
C LEU A 10 34.85 -4.68 -39.17
N GLU A 11 35.63 -4.81 -38.09
CA GLU A 11 35.22 -4.33 -36.76
C GLU A 11 35.53 -2.83 -36.63
N PRO A 12 34.58 -1.97 -36.21
CA PRO A 12 34.83 -0.56 -35.96
C PRO A 12 35.52 -0.31 -34.59
N PRO A 13 36.23 0.83 -34.44
CA PRO A 13 37.10 1.12 -33.29
C PRO A 13 36.32 1.47 -32.01
N PRO A 14 36.97 1.41 -30.83
CA PRO A 14 36.30 1.64 -29.55
C PRO A 14 35.90 3.12 -29.40
N GLU A 15 34.59 3.38 -29.33
CA GLU A 15 34.04 4.71 -29.10
C GLU A 15 34.28 5.16 -27.65
N PHE A 16 35.04 6.25 -27.54
CA PHE A 16 35.11 7.15 -26.40
C PHE A 16 33.70 7.68 -26.08
N TRP A 17 33.08 7.26 -24.96
CA TRP A 17 31.87 7.91 -24.47
C TRP A 17 32.21 9.06 -23.53
N ASN A 18 31.76 10.24 -23.96
CA ASN A 18 31.95 11.55 -23.38
C ASN A 18 31.43 11.67 -21.94
N SER A 19 32.19 12.39 -21.11
CA SER A 19 31.70 13.00 -19.88
C SER A 19 30.77 14.16 -20.21
N ALA A 20 29.47 13.92 -20.11
CA ALA A 20 28.46 14.95 -19.89
C ALA A 20 27.58 14.47 -18.74
N GLN A 21 27.95 14.87 -17.52
CA GLN A 21 27.14 14.66 -16.33
C GLN A 21 25.85 15.46 -16.48
N SER A 22 24.73 14.76 -16.71
CA SER A 22 23.39 15.33 -16.58
C SER A 22 23.03 15.40 -15.08
N PRO A 23 22.58 16.56 -14.54
CA PRO A 23 22.31 16.69 -13.10
C PRO A 23 21.02 16.01 -12.62
N ASN A 24 20.42 15.10 -13.39
CA ASN A 24 19.11 14.52 -13.04
C ASN A 24 18.95 13.03 -13.37
N SER A 25 19.97 12.22 -13.07
CA SER A 25 19.85 10.75 -13.06
C SER A 25 19.84 10.24 -11.63
N MET A 26 18.65 10.08 -11.06
CA MET A 26 18.42 9.45 -9.75
C MET A 26 17.79 8.07 -9.94
N HIS A 27 18.57 7.06 -10.36
CA HIS A 27 18.39 5.68 -9.92
C HIS A 27 19.60 4.82 -10.35
N PRO A 28 20.25 4.12 -9.41
CA PRO A 28 19.85 2.74 -9.15
C PRO A 28 19.86 2.43 -7.65
N GLN A 29 18.74 1.95 -7.10
CA GLN A 29 18.61 1.52 -5.71
C GLN A 29 18.81 2.69 -4.74
N GLN A 30 17.73 3.40 -4.39
CA GLN A 30 17.70 4.01 -3.05
C GLN A 30 18.18 2.91 -2.09
N LEU A 31 19.36 3.09 -1.50
CA LEU A 31 19.99 2.13 -0.58
C LEU A 31 18.86 1.54 0.26
N ILE A 32 18.62 0.22 0.19
CA ILE A 32 17.49 -0.41 0.90
C ILE A 32 17.76 -0.24 2.38
N LYS A 33 17.27 0.87 2.95
CA LYS A 33 17.50 1.23 4.35
C LYS A 33 16.51 0.48 5.21
N GLY A 34 17.04 -0.16 6.24
CA GLY A 34 16.23 -0.82 7.25
C GLY A 34 15.56 0.19 8.17
N LEU A 35 14.46 -0.24 8.80
CA LEU A 35 13.92 0.43 9.97
C LEU A 35 14.26 -0.39 11.22
N ALA A 36 14.75 0.28 12.25
CA ALA A 36 15.16 -0.32 13.51
C ALA A 36 13.95 -0.94 14.21
N ASN A 37 14.19 -2.04 14.91
CA ASN A 37 13.21 -2.69 15.75
C ASN A 37 13.96 -3.27 16.95
N ASP A 38 14.26 -2.40 17.92
CA ASP A 38 14.98 -2.81 19.13
C ASP A 38 14.17 -3.86 19.90
N PRO A 39 14.82 -4.79 20.62
CA PRO A 39 14.13 -5.78 21.43
C PRO A 39 13.10 -5.15 22.37
N GLY A 40 11.87 -5.67 22.36
CA GLY A 40 10.76 -5.16 23.17
C GLY A 40 10.05 -3.92 22.61
N SER A 41 10.55 -3.28 21.54
CA SER A 41 9.85 -2.15 20.89
C SER A 41 8.65 -2.58 20.06
N ASN A 42 8.64 -3.84 19.59
CA ASN A 42 7.55 -4.47 18.83
C ASN A 42 7.04 -3.63 17.64
N SER A 43 7.92 -2.88 16.98
CA SER A 43 7.60 -1.94 15.90
C SER A 43 7.63 -2.55 14.49
N CYS A 44 7.84 -3.86 14.37
CA CYS A 44 7.95 -4.55 13.07
C CYS A 44 6.71 -4.37 12.17
N PHE A 45 5.51 -4.30 12.75
CA PHE A 45 4.27 -4.06 12.00
C PHE A 45 4.23 -2.66 11.39
N LEU A 46 4.71 -1.65 12.12
CA LEU A 46 4.81 -0.27 11.63
C LEU A 46 5.87 -0.19 10.55
N ASN A 47 7.02 -0.82 10.78
CA ASN A 47 8.11 -0.85 9.81
C ASN A 47 7.65 -1.47 8.48
N SER A 48 6.86 -2.54 8.55
CA SER A 48 6.27 -3.19 7.37
C SER A 48 5.34 -2.24 6.60
N ALA A 49 4.43 -1.53 7.30
CA ALA A 49 3.54 -0.55 6.68
C ALA A 49 4.30 0.65 6.08
N VAL A 50 5.30 1.18 6.78
CA VAL A 50 6.13 2.30 6.30
C VAL A 50 6.92 1.89 5.07
N GLN A 51 7.54 0.71 5.07
CA GLN A 51 8.30 0.23 3.91
C GLN A 51 7.39 0.01 2.70
N LEU A 52 6.15 -0.45 2.90
CA LEU A 52 5.19 -0.54 1.81
C LEU A 52 4.90 0.83 1.19
N LEU A 53 4.59 1.84 2.02
CA LEU A 53 4.31 3.20 1.55
C LEU A 53 5.54 3.85 0.91
N TRP A 54 6.72 3.64 1.51
CA TRP A 54 7.97 4.16 1.01
C TRP A 54 8.20 3.65 -0.40
N HIS A 55 8.16 2.35 -0.67
CA HIS A 55 8.49 1.82 -1.99
C HIS A 55 7.45 2.13 -3.10
N GLN A 56 6.39 2.89 -2.81
CA GLN A 56 5.49 3.43 -3.84
C GLN A 56 5.99 4.80 -4.33
N GLU A 57 6.76 4.84 -5.43
CA GLU A 57 7.36 6.06 -6.00
C GLU A 57 6.35 7.19 -6.21
N LEU A 58 5.18 6.84 -6.73
CA LEU A 58 4.09 7.76 -7.02
C LEU A 58 3.46 8.36 -5.75
N PHE A 59 3.52 7.63 -4.64
CA PHE A 59 3.11 8.11 -3.33
C PHE A 59 4.21 8.98 -2.71
N GLN A 60 5.48 8.55 -2.72
CA GLN A 60 6.60 9.37 -2.22
C GLN A 60 6.60 10.76 -2.87
N THR A 61 6.54 10.78 -4.20
CA THR A 61 6.59 12.01 -5.00
C THR A 61 5.42 12.93 -4.68
N GLY A 62 4.20 12.38 -4.66
CA GLY A 62 3.03 13.17 -4.33
C GLY A 62 3.05 13.68 -2.89
N LEU A 63 3.50 12.87 -1.91
CA LEU A 63 3.56 13.28 -0.51
C LEU A 63 4.56 14.43 -0.32
N ASN A 64 5.70 14.37 -1.02
CA ASN A 64 6.70 15.45 -1.02
C ASN A 64 6.14 16.76 -1.57
N GLN A 65 5.33 16.71 -2.63
CA GLN A 65 4.71 17.90 -3.24
C GLN A 65 3.66 18.58 -2.35
N LEU A 66 3.05 17.87 -1.40
CA LEU A 66 2.03 18.43 -0.52
C LEU A 66 2.65 19.35 0.55
N THR A 67 2.47 20.66 0.42
CA THR A 67 3.01 21.66 1.37
C THR A 67 2.06 22.00 2.52
N SER A 68 0.76 21.77 2.35
CA SER A 68 -0.27 22.13 3.33
C SER A 68 -1.07 20.93 3.83
N HIS A 69 -1.36 20.89 5.12
CA HIS A 69 -2.28 19.94 5.75
C HIS A 69 -2.89 20.55 7.02
N LEU A 70 -3.98 19.97 7.54
CA LEU A 70 -4.54 20.30 8.84
C LEU A 70 -3.77 19.55 9.94
N CYS A 71 -2.80 20.22 10.55
CA CYS A 71 -1.99 19.63 11.61
C CYS A 71 -2.78 19.49 12.92
N SER A 72 -2.74 18.31 13.55
CA SER A 72 -3.32 18.08 14.88
C SER A 72 -2.34 18.36 16.03
N GLY A 73 -1.20 19.02 15.73
CA GLY A 73 -0.11 19.28 16.65
C GLY A 73 1.18 18.53 16.27
N HIS A 74 2.34 19.12 16.57
CA HIS A 74 3.64 18.63 16.10
C HIS A 74 3.99 17.20 16.55
N ARG A 75 3.48 16.73 17.69
CA ARG A 75 3.82 15.41 18.26
C ARG A 75 2.78 14.31 18.00
N SER A 76 1.57 14.67 17.56
CA SER A 76 0.45 13.74 17.33
C SER A 76 0.02 13.67 15.86
N CYS A 77 0.59 14.50 14.98
CA CYS A 77 0.23 14.54 13.58
C CYS A 77 0.95 13.45 12.77
N VAL A 78 0.17 12.47 12.30
CA VAL A 78 0.66 11.35 11.46
C VAL A 78 1.26 11.85 10.14
N PHE A 79 0.68 12.89 9.53
CA PHE A 79 1.22 13.47 8.29
C PHE A 79 2.63 14.03 8.49
N CYS A 80 2.85 14.84 9.53
CA CYS A 80 4.17 15.38 9.86
C CYS A 80 5.16 14.27 10.18
N ALA A 81 4.77 13.31 11.04
CA ALA A 81 5.66 12.22 11.45
C ALA A 81 6.09 11.35 10.25
N LEU A 82 5.16 11.04 9.34
CA LEU A 82 5.47 10.28 8.13
C LEU A 82 6.44 11.04 7.22
N LYS A 83 6.26 12.36 7.05
CA LYS A 83 7.21 13.20 6.30
C LYS A 83 8.61 13.19 6.91
N VAL A 84 8.72 13.22 8.23
CA VAL A 84 10.03 13.13 8.92
C VAL A 84 10.69 11.78 8.60
N VAL A 85 9.97 10.67 8.72
CA VAL A 85 10.50 9.33 8.42
C VAL A 85 10.92 9.22 6.94
N PHE A 86 10.11 9.72 6.01
CA PHE A 86 10.42 9.70 4.58
C PHE A 86 11.64 10.56 4.23
N THR A 87 11.76 11.72 4.89
CA THR A 87 12.93 12.60 4.73
C THR A 87 14.20 11.89 5.22
N GLN A 88 14.13 11.21 6.36
CA GLN A 88 15.26 10.43 6.88
C GLN A 88 15.61 9.26 5.94
N LEU A 89 14.62 8.50 5.48
CA LEU A 89 14.83 7.43 4.49
C LEU A 89 15.51 7.96 3.23
N ARG A 90 15.14 9.15 2.78
CA ARG A 90 15.72 9.76 1.58
C ARG A 90 17.16 10.23 1.77
N PHE A 91 17.43 10.97 2.83
CA PHE A 91 18.64 11.81 2.94
C PHE A 91 19.62 11.39 4.04
N SER A 92 19.22 10.58 5.01
CA SER A 92 20.12 10.16 6.10
C SER A 92 21.14 9.12 5.61
N ASP A 93 22.39 9.21 6.03
CA ASP A 93 23.42 8.22 5.70
C ASP A 93 23.39 6.98 6.61
N ARG A 94 22.50 6.96 7.62
CA ARG A 94 22.41 5.81 8.52
C ARG A 94 21.84 4.57 7.80
N PRO A 95 22.43 3.38 8.01
CA PRO A 95 21.96 2.14 7.37
C PRO A 95 20.59 1.70 7.91
N THR A 96 20.29 2.04 9.16
CA THR A 96 19.05 1.73 9.86
C THR A 96 18.49 3.00 10.49
N LEU A 97 17.19 3.24 10.29
CA LEU A 97 16.48 4.44 10.77
C LEU A 97 15.36 4.07 11.74
N ASP A 98 14.95 5.01 12.57
CA ASP A 98 13.87 4.79 13.54
C ASP A 98 12.55 5.42 13.06
N ALA A 99 11.46 4.66 13.18
CA ALA A 99 10.10 5.12 12.91
C ALA A 99 9.36 5.54 14.19
N GLY A 100 10.06 5.69 15.32
CA GLY A 100 9.52 6.03 16.63
C GLY A 100 8.68 7.31 16.65
N VAL A 101 9.05 8.33 15.88
CA VAL A 101 8.24 9.57 15.76
C VAL A 101 6.84 9.30 15.21
N LEU A 102 6.73 8.35 14.26
CA LEU A 102 5.45 7.93 13.69
C LEU A 102 4.71 6.98 14.64
N ARG A 103 5.44 6.09 15.32
CA ARG A 103 4.90 5.23 16.38
C ARG A 103 4.20 6.05 17.47
N SER A 104 4.88 7.07 17.99
CA SER A 104 4.32 7.96 19.02
C SER A 104 3.11 8.76 18.51
N ALA A 105 3.16 9.24 17.26
CA ALA A 105 2.02 9.94 16.67
C ALA A 105 0.79 9.03 16.54
N LEU A 106 0.97 7.76 16.16
CA LEU A 106 -0.11 6.78 16.11
C LEU A 106 -0.64 6.45 17.52
N ALA A 107 0.24 6.16 18.49
CA ALA A 107 -0.15 5.87 19.86
C ALA A 107 -0.97 7.01 20.50
N ALA A 108 -0.65 8.27 20.16
CA ALA A 108 -1.38 9.44 20.65
C ALA A 108 -2.77 9.61 19.99
N GLN A 109 -2.97 9.09 18.78
CA GLN A 109 -4.25 9.18 18.07
C GLN A 109 -5.19 8.01 18.40
N PHE A 110 -4.64 6.86 18.77
CA PHE A 110 -5.39 5.64 19.05
C PHE A 110 -5.08 5.17 20.47
N SER A 111 -6.02 5.33 21.40
CA SER A 111 -5.79 5.06 22.83
C SER A 111 -5.56 3.59 23.17
N ASP A 112 -6.08 2.67 22.36
CA ASP A 112 -6.06 1.22 22.58
C ASP A 112 -5.17 0.47 21.58
N ARG A 113 -4.84 1.11 20.45
CA ARG A 113 -4.02 0.54 19.39
C ARG A 113 -2.68 1.21 19.32
N PHE A 114 -1.71 0.51 18.73
CA PHE A 114 -0.42 1.10 18.44
C PHE A 114 0.29 1.67 19.70
N GLN A 115 0.13 1.04 20.86
CA GLN A 115 0.80 1.49 22.09
C GLN A 115 2.29 1.12 22.11
N LEU A 116 3.13 1.99 22.71
CA LEU A 116 4.58 1.75 22.77
C LEU A 116 4.89 0.42 23.48
N GLY A 117 5.75 -0.40 22.89
CA GLY A 117 6.10 -1.73 23.39
C GLY A 117 5.08 -2.82 23.05
N GLU A 118 3.91 -2.48 22.52
CA GLU A 118 2.90 -3.47 22.10
C GLU A 118 2.99 -3.76 20.60
N MET A 119 2.70 -5.03 20.25
CA MET A 119 2.63 -5.49 18.87
C MET A 119 1.22 -5.32 18.30
N ASP A 120 1.14 -4.98 17.02
CA ASP A 120 -0.12 -4.69 16.33
C ASP A 120 -0.11 -5.30 14.90
N ASP A 121 -1.21 -5.19 14.15
CA ASP A 121 -1.34 -5.71 12.78
C ASP A 121 -0.85 -4.68 11.75
N SER A 122 -0.04 -5.12 10.79
CA SER A 122 0.54 -4.23 9.77
C SER A 122 -0.48 -3.71 8.76
N ALA A 123 -1.49 -4.49 8.40
CA ALA A 123 -2.50 -4.09 7.43
C ALA A 123 -3.49 -3.11 8.06
N GLU A 124 -3.90 -3.35 9.31
CA GLU A 124 -4.68 -2.39 10.10
C GLU A 124 -3.87 -1.10 10.33
N CYS A 125 -2.56 -1.19 10.60
CA CYS A 125 -1.69 -0.02 10.71
C CYS A 125 -1.66 0.81 9.41
N LEU A 126 -1.51 0.16 8.26
CA LEU A 126 -1.52 0.83 6.96
C LEU A 126 -2.85 1.56 6.71
N GLU A 127 -3.98 0.91 6.99
CA GLU A 127 -5.31 1.52 6.89
C GLU A 127 -5.44 2.77 7.74
N GLN A 128 -4.95 2.72 8.98
CA GLN A 128 -5.01 3.86 9.90
C GLN A 128 -4.08 4.99 9.44
N ILE A 129 -2.88 4.70 8.94
CA ILE A 129 -2.00 5.73 8.35
C ILE A 129 -2.70 6.41 7.17
N LEU A 130 -3.25 5.65 6.23
CA LEU A 130 -3.95 6.19 5.06
C LEU A 130 -5.21 7.00 5.47
N GLY A 131 -5.99 6.51 6.43
CA GLY A 131 -7.15 7.22 6.96
C GLY A 131 -6.78 8.55 7.62
N ARG A 132 -5.69 8.57 8.40
CA ARG A 132 -5.18 9.80 9.03
C ARG A 132 -4.62 10.79 8.03
N LEU A 133 -3.93 10.33 6.98
CA LEU A 133 -3.48 11.20 5.89
C LEU A 133 -4.67 11.83 5.16
N HIS A 134 -5.69 11.05 4.80
CA HIS A 134 -6.94 11.57 4.22
C HIS A 134 -7.56 12.66 5.10
N PHE A 135 -7.69 12.38 6.40
CA PHE A 135 -8.23 13.32 7.38
C PHE A 135 -7.45 14.66 7.39
N HIS A 136 -6.11 14.60 7.42
CA HIS A 136 -5.26 15.77 7.45
C HIS A 136 -5.32 16.59 6.14
N LEU A 137 -5.64 15.96 5.00
CA LEU A 137 -5.68 16.63 3.69
C LEU A 137 -7.06 17.19 3.32
N VAL A 138 -8.14 16.47 3.66
CA VAL A 138 -9.51 16.78 3.22
C VAL A 138 -10.36 17.42 4.35
N ARG A 139 -9.79 17.61 5.55
CA ARG A 139 -10.40 18.37 6.66
C ARG A 139 -11.79 17.85 7.10
N GLN A 140 -11.99 16.53 7.08
CA GLN A 140 -13.29 15.89 7.37
C GLN A 140 -14.46 16.34 6.46
N GLN A 141 -14.21 17.10 5.39
CA GLN A 141 -15.29 17.60 4.52
C GLN A 141 -16.02 16.47 3.80
N GLN A 142 -15.32 15.36 3.55
CA GLN A 142 -15.86 14.20 2.87
C GLN A 142 -15.55 12.92 3.67
N PRO A 143 -16.55 12.04 3.87
CA PRO A 143 -16.32 10.69 4.35
C PRO A 143 -15.28 9.99 3.47
N GLN A 144 -14.43 9.17 4.08
CA GLN A 144 -13.36 8.44 3.37
C GLN A 144 -13.90 7.64 2.18
N GLN A 145 -15.13 7.15 2.23
CA GLN A 145 -15.72 6.31 1.18
C GLN A 145 -16.25 7.10 -0.03
N GLN A 146 -16.28 8.44 0.05
CA GLN A 146 -16.88 9.34 -0.94
C GLN A 146 -15.96 10.52 -1.28
N CYS A 147 -14.65 10.36 -1.03
CA CYS A 147 -13.68 11.40 -1.28
C CYS A 147 -13.45 11.57 -2.80
N THR A 148 -13.64 12.79 -3.29
CA THR A 148 -13.38 13.18 -4.69
C THR A 148 -12.31 14.27 -4.80
N ALA A 149 -11.67 14.61 -3.68
CA ALA A 149 -10.65 15.65 -3.62
C ALA A 149 -9.38 15.23 -4.40
N GLY A 150 -9.08 15.92 -5.50
CA GLY A 150 -7.91 15.61 -6.35
C GLY A 150 -6.55 15.76 -5.66
N HIS A 151 -6.48 16.55 -4.57
CA HIS A 151 -5.28 16.69 -3.75
C HIS A 151 -5.13 15.58 -2.68
N CYS A 152 -6.13 14.71 -2.53
CA CYS A 152 -6.06 13.59 -1.58
C CYS A 152 -5.23 12.45 -2.15
N ILE A 153 -3.93 12.45 -1.83
CA ILE A 153 -3.00 11.44 -2.35
C ILE A 153 -3.39 10.01 -1.97
N THR A 154 -4.04 9.80 -0.82
CA THR A 154 -4.45 8.46 -0.39
C THR A 154 -5.49 7.86 -1.33
N HIS A 155 -6.48 8.66 -1.76
CA HIS A 155 -7.47 8.22 -2.73
C HIS A 155 -6.92 8.14 -4.14
N ARG A 156 -6.08 9.10 -4.54
CA ARG A 156 -5.47 9.08 -5.88
C ARG A 156 -4.53 7.87 -6.09
N ARG A 157 -3.89 7.36 -5.03
CA ARG A 157 -2.92 6.26 -5.13
C ARG A 157 -3.47 4.90 -4.70
N PHE A 158 -4.38 4.87 -3.72
CA PHE A 158 -4.88 3.63 -3.14
C PHE A 158 -6.41 3.50 -3.26
N GLY A 159 -7.11 4.50 -3.80
CA GLY A 159 -8.55 4.45 -3.99
C GLY A 159 -8.95 3.36 -4.96
N MET A 160 -9.77 2.44 -4.46
CA MET A 160 -10.42 1.41 -5.26
C MET A 160 -11.92 1.61 -5.21
N ASP A 161 -12.54 1.79 -6.37
CA ASP A 161 -13.99 1.86 -6.47
C ASP A 161 -14.55 0.44 -6.51
N ILE A 162 -15.30 0.09 -5.48
CA ILE A 162 -15.86 -1.23 -5.27
C ILE A 162 -17.35 -1.18 -5.49
N GLN A 163 -17.84 -2.06 -6.36
CA GLN A 163 -19.26 -2.38 -6.46
C GLN A 163 -19.50 -3.80 -5.95
N GLU A 164 -20.26 -3.91 -4.87
CA GLU A 164 -20.71 -5.22 -4.40
C GLU A 164 -21.92 -5.68 -5.19
N GLU A 165 -21.91 -6.89 -5.73
CA GLU A 165 -23.09 -7.48 -6.36
C GLU A 165 -23.51 -8.78 -5.68
N ARG A 166 -24.83 -8.96 -5.58
CA ARG A 166 -25.42 -10.16 -4.98
C ARG A 166 -26.24 -10.88 -6.03
N ALA A 167 -25.78 -12.06 -6.43
CA ALA A 167 -26.52 -12.93 -7.33
C ALA A 167 -27.37 -13.94 -6.54
N CYS A 168 -28.64 -14.10 -6.91
CA CYS A 168 -29.47 -15.17 -6.40
C CYS A 168 -28.98 -16.52 -6.96
N PRO A 169 -28.61 -17.50 -6.11
CA PRO A 169 -28.11 -18.78 -6.59
C PRO A 169 -29.18 -19.65 -7.25
N ARG A 170 -30.46 -19.30 -7.10
CA ARG A 170 -31.59 -20.07 -7.65
C ARG A 170 -32.07 -19.54 -8.99
N CYS A 171 -32.25 -18.22 -9.13
CA CYS A 171 -32.80 -17.63 -10.35
C CYS A 171 -31.78 -16.82 -11.17
N GLY A 172 -30.55 -16.64 -10.68
CA GLY A 172 -29.51 -15.89 -11.38
C GLY A 172 -29.69 -14.36 -11.37
N PHE A 173 -30.80 -13.84 -10.82
CA PHE A 173 -31.00 -12.39 -10.67
C PHE A 173 -29.85 -11.75 -9.90
N VAL A 174 -29.22 -10.74 -10.49
CA VAL A 174 -28.13 -9.96 -9.90
C VAL A 174 -28.69 -8.65 -9.38
N GLN A 175 -28.60 -8.44 -8.07
CA GLN A 175 -28.90 -7.16 -7.47
C GLN A 175 -27.61 -6.31 -7.46
N PRO A 176 -27.57 -5.16 -8.15
CA PRO A 176 -26.49 -4.21 -8.00
C PRO A 176 -26.51 -3.68 -6.56
N GLY A 177 -25.37 -3.76 -5.88
CA GLY A 177 -25.20 -3.24 -4.53
C GLY A 177 -24.54 -1.86 -4.53
N PRO A 178 -24.19 -1.36 -3.33
CA PRO A 178 -23.62 -0.03 -3.18
C PRO A 178 -22.25 0.07 -3.87
N ARG A 179 -21.96 1.28 -4.38
CA ARG A 179 -20.64 1.69 -4.85
C ARG A 179 -19.98 2.55 -3.78
N PHE A 180 -18.72 2.26 -3.47
CA PHE A 180 -17.93 3.04 -2.51
C PHE A 180 -16.44 2.91 -2.80
N THR A 181 -15.66 3.89 -2.36
CA THR A 181 -14.20 3.88 -2.54
C THR A 181 -13.50 3.37 -1.28
N GLN A 182 -12.79 2.26 -1.38
CA GLN A 182 -12.02 1.66 -0.28
C GLN A 182 -10.52 1.83 -0.53
N LEU A 183 -9.73 2.12 0.52
CA LEU A 183 -8.27 2.28 0.39
C LEU A 183 -7.49 0.96 0.54
N THR A 184 -8.04 0.00 1.28
CA THR A 184 -7.43 -1.33 1.51
C THR A 184 -8.52 -2.39 1.41
N HIS A 185 -8.33 -3.45 0.61
CA HIS A 185 -9.34 -4.49 0.42
C HIS A 185 -8.80 -5.89 0.72
N TYR A 186 -9.45 -6.61 1.65
CA TYR A 186 -9.10 -7.99 1.99
C TYR A 186 -9.85 -8.99 1.12
N ALA A 187 -9.15 -9.52 0.11
CA ALA A 187 -9.65 -10.62 -0.69
C ALA A 187 -9.26 -11.99 -0.07
N SER A 188 -10.22 -12.92 -0.04
CA SER A 188 -9.91 -14.32 0.24
C SER A 188 -9.35 -14.97 -1.02
N ALA A 189 -8.26 -15.72 -0.91
CA ALA A 189 -7.65 -16.43 -2.03
C ALA A 189 -8.64 -17.34 -2.79
N VAL A 190 -9.67 -17.87 -2.11
CA VAL A 190 -10.72 -18.72 -2.69
C VAL A 190 -11.63 -17.97 -3.66
N ARG A 191 -11.68 -16.63 -3.60
CA ARG A 191 -12.50 -15.79 -4.48
C ARG A 191 -11.79 -15.37 -5.77
N CYS A 192 -10.49 -15.63 -5.90
CA CYS A 192 -9.76 -15.46 -7.17
C CYS A 192 -9.99 -16.66 -8.07
N SER A 193 -11.18 -16.75 -8.69
CA SER A 193 -11.34 -17.58 -9.88
C SER A 193 -10.88 -16.77 -11.09
N PRO A 194 -9.98 -17.28 -11.95
CA PRO A 194 -9.68 -16.65 -13.23
C PRO A 194 -10.92 -16.80 -14.13
N SER A 195 -11.90 -15.90 -13.99
CA SER A 195 -12.96 -15.79 -14.97
C SER A 195 -12.37 -15.03 -16.16
N SER A 196 -12.14 -15.79 -17.24
CA SER A 196 -11.94 -15.37 -18.62
C SER A 196 -12.46 -13.97 -18.94
N GLY A 197 -11.58 -12.99 -18.77
CA GLY A 197 -11.64 -11.63 -19.27
C GLY A 197 -10.20 -11.18 -19.26
N THR A 198 -9.68 -10.77 -20.40
CA THR A 198 -8.32 -10.28 -20.57
C THR A 198 -8.05 -9.15 -19.58
N TRP A 199 -7.21 -9.38 -18.57
CA TRP A 199 -6.62 -8.31 -17.76
C TRP A 199 -5.53 -7.69 -18.63
N ALA A 200 -5.90 -6.75 -19.50
CA ALA A 200 -4.93 -5.84 -20.09
C ALA A 200 -4.48 -4.88 -18.99
N SER A 201 -3.36 -5.19 -18.35
CA SER A 201 -2.75 -4.33 -17.34
C SER A 201 -2.09 -3.13 -18.01
N ALA A 202 -2.83 -2.03 -18.12
CA ALA A 202 -2.28 -0.69 -18.25
C ALA A 202 -2.82 0.13 -17.08
N GLY A 203 -2.13 0.12 -15.93
CA GLY A 203 -2.56 0.83 -14.72
C GLY A 203 -1.86 0.34 -13.45
N PRO A 204 -1.80 1.15 -12.37
CA PRO A 204 -1.00 0.87 -11.18
C PRO A 204 -1.50 -0.37 -10.43
N THR A 205 -0.54 -1.18 -9.95
CA THR A 205 -0.78 -2.47 -9.30
C THR A 205 -1.63 -2.32 -8.03
N PRO A 206 -2.77 -3.04 -7.88
CA PRO A 206 -3.50 -3.07 -6.63
C PRO A 206 -2.63 -3.70 -5.54
N VAL A 207 -2.49 -3.02 -4.39
CA VAL A 207 -1.81 -3.57 -3.22
C VAL A 207 -2.73 -4.64 -2.60
N LEU A 208 -2.60 -5.88 -3.08
CA LEU A 208 -3.34 -7.02 -2.52
C LEU A 208 -2.65 -7.45 -1.21
N MET A 209 -3.14 -6.99 -0.06
CA MET A 209 -2.64 -7.46 1.24
C MET A 209 -3.34 -8.76 1.64
N CYS A 210 -2.62 -9.88 1.53
CA CYS A 210 -3.08 -11.17 2.02
C CYS A 210 -2.78 -11.27 3.53
N SER A 211 -3.79 -11.01 4.37
CA SER A 211 -3.64 -11.18 5.82
C SER A 211 -3.93 -12.63 6.21
N ALA A 212 -2.88 -13.38 6.56
CA ALA A 212 -3.02 -14.64 7.27
C ALA A 212 -3.26 -14.32 8.76
N ARG A 213 -4.50 -14.50 9.22
CA ARG A 213 -4.86 -14.31 10.64
C ARG A 213 -4.15 -15.38 11.47
N PHE A 214 -3.04 -15.03 12.11
CA PHE A 214 -2.41 -15.88 13.14
C PHE A 214 -3.33 -15.90 14.36
N LYS A 215 -4.08 -16.99 14.51
CA LYS A 215 -4.93 -17.23 15.68
C LYS A 215 -4.03 -17.58 16.86
N LYS A 216 -3.93 -16.68 17.85
CA LYS A 216 -3.35 -16.99 19.17
C LYS A 216 -4.06 -18.22 19.74
N SER A 217 -3.31 -19.29 20.03
CA SER A 217 -3.83 -20.51 20.65
C SER A 217 -4.11 -20.27 22.13
N GLY A 218 -5.33 -19.83 22.45
CA GLY A 218 -5.90 -19.88 23.79
C GLY A 218 -6.85 -21.07 23.89
N ARG A 219 -6.52 -22.04 24.73
CA ARG A 219 -7.24 -23.30 24.96
C ARG A 219 -8.30 -23.09 26.03
N SER A 220 -9.60 -23.29 25.73
CA SER A 220 -10.61 -23.90 26.62
C SER A 220 -12.03 -23.89 26.01
N GLY A 221 -12.57 -25.11 25.79
CA GLY A 221 -13.96 -25.54 26.01
C GLY A 221 -15.15 -24.77 25.40
N ARG A 222 -15.74 -25.30 24.32
CA ARG A 222 -17.06 -25.98 24.31
C ARG A 222 -17.47 -26.29 22.86
N SER A 223 -18.04 -27.48 22.69
CA SER A 223 -18.55 -28.03 21.44
C SER A 223 -19.77 -27.25 20.94
N GLU A 224 -19.65 -26.61 19.78
CA GLU A 224 -20.80 -26.22 18.97
C GLU A 224 -20.86 -27.12 17.74
N SER A 225 -22.03 -27.69 17.53
CA SER A 225 -22.36 -28.72 16.55
C SER A 225 -22.17 -28.25 15.11
N VAL A 226 -21.53 -29.11 14.31
CA VAL A 226 -21.35 -29.00 12.87
C VAL A 226 -22.69 -29.27 12.17
N SER A 227 -23.55 -28.26 12.03
CA SER A 227 -24.77 -28.39 11.21
C SER A 227 -25.39 -27.10 10.64
N GLU A 228 -24.79 -25.93 10.85
CA GLU A 228 -25.20 -24.67 10.18
C GLU A 228 -24.17 -24.17 9.17
N MET A 229 -23.84 -25.00 8.16
CA MET A 229 -23.08 -24.55 6.99
C MET A 229 -24.01 -23.78 6.04
N ARG A 230 -24.26 -22.52 6.41
CA ARG A 230 -25.03 -21.51 5.71
C ARG A 230 -24.57 -21.36 4.24
N ARG A 231 -25.45 -21.78 3.33
CA ARG A 231 -25.82 -21.12 2.06
C ARG A 231 -24.76 -20.10 1.56
N GLN A 232 -23.72 -20.57 0.88
CA GLN A 232 -22.74 -19.70 0.23
C GLN A 232 -23.43 -18.83 -0.81
N ARG A 233 -23.70 -17.56 -0.46
CA ARG A 233 -24.07 -16.52 -1.41
C ARG A 233 -22.83 -16.20 -2.23
N ARG A 234 -22.87 -16.43 -3.55
CA ARG A 234 -21.80 -15.96 -4.44
C ARG A 234 -21.88 -14.42 -4.50
N ARG A 235 -20.95 -13.76 -3.82
CA ARG A 235 -20.69 -12.32 -3.98
C ARG A 235 -19.70 -12.14 -5.12
N ARG A 236 -20.06 -11.34 -6.11
CA ARG A 236 -19.10 -10.85 -7.11
C ARG A 236 -18.69 -9.44 -6.68
N LEU A 237 -17.39 -9.16 -6.76
CA LEU A 237 -16.81 -7.87 -6.47
C LEU A 237 -16.18 -7.36 -7.76
N PHE A 238 -16.60 -6.18 -8.19
CA PHE A 238 -15.92 -5.45 -9.25
C PHE A 238 -15.08 -4.37 -8.60
N VAL A 239 -13.79 -4.33 -8.97
CA VAL A 239 -12.82 -3.37 -8.45
C VAL A 239 -12.28 -2.62 -9.65
N THR A 240 -12.47 -1.30 -9.67
CA THR A 240 -11.89 -0.42 -10.67
C THR A 240 -10.94 0.57 -10.00
N SER A 241 -9.77 0.81 -10.58
CA SER A 241 -8.86 1.87 -10.12
C SER A 241 -9.35 3.23 -10.59
N SER A 242 -9.35 4.22 -9.71
CA SER A 242 -9.73 5.59 -10.04
C SER A 242 -8.60 6.25 -10.87
N GLU A 243 -8.64 6.15 -12.20
CA GLU A 243 -7.84 7.00 -13.09
C GLU A 243 -8.52 8.37 -13.24
N THR A 244 -8.03 9.39 -12.53
CA THR A 244 -8.21 10.76 -12.99
C THR A 244 -7.18 11.05 -14.07
N VAL A 245 -7.59 10.89 -15.32
CA VAL A 245 -6.92 11.50 -16.48
C VAL A 245 -7.17 13.00 -16.41
N VAL A 246 -6.14 13.76 -16.04
CA VAL A 246 -5.99 15.20 -16.36
C VAL A 246 -4.54 15.44 -16.71
#